data_AF-A0AAJ1S4N3-F1
#
_entry.id   AF-A0AAJ1S4N3-F1
#
_cell.length_a   1.000
_cell.length_b   1.000
_cell.length_c   1.000
_cell.angle_alpha   90.00
_cell.angle_beta   90.00
_cell.angle_gamma   90.00
#
_symmetry.space_group_name_H-M   'P 1'
#
loop_
_entity.id
_entity.type
_entity.pdbx_description
1 polymer ?
#
loop_
_entity_poly.entity_id
_entity_poly.type
_entity_poly.pdbx_seq_one_letter_code
_entity_poly.pdbx_strand_id
1 'polypeptide(L)'
;MSTPASANALNTDFDLMRSVAATTDVRNDEIRAMLQAFIGRMSAVPPSVWGGLAAARFRDVVDRWNAESTRLHHVLHDIAETIRHNEVVLREAGQSHADRIAASAGNL
;
A
#
# COMPACT_ATOMS: atom_id res chain seq x y z
N MET A 1 -27.98 -2.33 -28.44
CA MET A 1 -27.58 -3.43 -27.54
C MET A 1 -26.07 -3.30 -27.31
N SER A 2 -25.64 -2.37 -26.44
CA SER A 2 -24.22 -2.00 -26.26
C SER A 2 -23.90 -1.83 -24.77
N THR A 3 -23.89 -2.92 -24.04
CA THR A 3 -23.54 -3.01 -22.60
C THR A 3 -22.27 -3.82 -22.26
N PRO A 4 -21.61 -4.61 -23.14
CA PRO A 4 -20.45 -5.41 -22.71
C PRO A 4 -19.15 -4.61 -22.57
N ALA A 5 -18.95 -3.54 -23.36
CA ALA A 5 -17.71 -2.78 -23.36
C ALA A 5 -17.47 -1.99 -22.05
N SER A 6 -18.53 -1.38 -21.49
CA SER A 6 -18.45 -0.61 -20.25
C SER A 6 -18.24 -1.49 -19.02
N ALA A 7 -18.85 -2.68 -18.98
CA ALA A 7 -18.64 -3.66 -17.92
C ALA A 7 -17.19 -4.19 -17.91
N ASN A 8 -16.62 -4.45 -19.10
CA ASN A 8 -15.21 -4.86 -19.22
C ASN A 8 -14.22 -3.77 -18.79
N ALA A 9 -14.53 -2.50 -19.08
CA ALA A 9 -13.70 -1.37 -18.64
C ALA A 9 -13.68 -1.24 -17.11
N LEU A 10 -14.84 -1.33 -16.45
CA LEU A 10 -14.94 -1.27 -14.98
C LEU A 10 -14.20 -2.42 -14.28
N ASN A 11 -14.32 -3.65 -14.80
CA ASN A 11 -13.56 -4.78 -14.25
C ASN A 11 -12.03 -4.55 -14.37
N THR A 12 -11.59 -3.99 -15.50
CA THR A 12 -10.18 -3.64 -15.72
C THR A 12 -9.70 -2.58 -14.72
N ASP A 13 -10.53 -1.56 -14.43
CA ASP A 13 -10.23 -0.53 -13.42
C ASP A 13 -10.12 -1.13 -12.01
N PHE A 14 -11.00 -2.07 -11.64
CA PHE A 14 -10.92 -2.74 -10.34
C PHE A 14 -9.68 -3.64 -10.20
N ASP A 15 -9.33 -4.38 -11.24
CA ASP A 15 -8.09 -5.17 -11.27
C ASP A 15 -6.85 -4.26 -11.15
N LEU A 16 -6.88 -3.09 -11.79
CA LEU A 16 -5.84 -2.08 -11.66
C LEU A 16 -5.76 -1.55 -10.21
N MET A 17 -6.89 -1.22 -9.58
CA MET A 17 -6.91 -0.77 -8.17
C MET A 17 -6.28 -1.82 -7.24
N ARG A 18 -6.63 -3.10 -7.42
CA ARG A 18 -6.04 -4.20 -6.64
C ARG A 18 -4.54 -4.35 -6.87
N SER A 19 -4.10 -4.23 -8.13
CA SER A 19 -2.69 -4.27 -8.50
C SER A 19 -1.88 -3.13 -7.88
N VAL A 20 -2.43 -1.91 -7.87
CA VAL A 20 -1.80 -0.74 -7.24
C VAL A 20 -1.66 -0.96 -5.73
N ALA A 21 -2.72 -1.39 -5.05
CA ALA A 21 -2.66 -1.66 -3.61
C ALA A 21 -1.60 -2.74 -3.27
N ALA A 22 -1.55 -3.83 -4.04
CA ALA A 22 -0.55 -4.87 -3.85
C ALA A 22 0.89 -4.36 -4.11
N THR A 23 1.07 -3.51 -5.12
CA THR A 23 2.37 -2.88 -5.40
C THR A 23 2.81 -1.98 -4.25
N THR A 24 1.89 -1.23 -3.65
CA THR A 24 2.16 -0.41 -2.47
C THR A 24 2.63 -1.27 -1.29
N ASP A 25 1.98 -2.40 -1.02
CA ASP A 25 2.39 -3.32 0.05
C ASP A 25 3.80 -3.89 -0.19
N VAL A 26 4.10 -4.33 -1.41
CA VAL A 26 5.43 -4.85 -1.78
C VAL A 26 6.51 -3.79 -1.57
N ARG A 27 6.30 -2.56 -2.04
CA ARG A 27 7.26 -1.47 -1.85
C ARG A 27 7.46 -1.11 -0.39
N ASN A 28 6.40 -1.19 0.40
CA ASN A 28 6.44 -0.93 1.82
C ASN A 28 7.31 -1.97 2.56
N ASP A 29 7.13 -3.25 2.22
CA ASP A 29 7.96 -4.34 2.78
C ASP A 29 9.42 -4.26 2.34
N GLU A 30 9.70 -3.91 1.08
CA GLU A 30 11.07 -3.70 0.59
C GLU A 30 11.80 -2.60 1.40
N ILE A 31 11.15 -1.47 1.63
CA ILE A 31 11.70 -0.36 2.43
C ILE A 31 12.02 -0.83 3.85
N ARG A 32 11.10 -1.56 4.47
CA ARG A 32 11.29 -2.10 5.83
C ARG A 32 12.44 -3.09 5.89
N ALA A 33 12.53 -4.01 4.92
CA ALA A 33 13.60 -5.00 4.86
C ALA A 33 14.98 -4.34 4.68
N MET A 34 15.09 -3.36 3.76
CA MET A 34 16.33 -2.59 3.57
C MET A 34 16.76 -1.88 4.85
N LEU A 35 15.81 -1.29 5.58
CA LEU A 35 16.10 -0.62 6.84
C LEU A 35 16.59 -1.58 7.91
N GLN A 36 15.88 -2.69 8.13
CA GLN A 36 16.30 -3.68 9.13
C GLN A 36 17.70 -4.22 8.82
N ALA A 37 18.00 -4.47 7.55
CA ALA A 37 19.33 -4.90 7.13
C ALA A 37 20.41 -3.83 7.34
N PHE A 38 20.07 -2.55 7.18
CA PHE A 38 20.98 -1.44 7.46
C PHE A 38 21.23 -1.31 8.97
N ILE A 39 20.18 -1.27 9.79
CA ILE A 39 20.30 -1.21 11.25
C ILE A 39 21.13 -2.38 11.79
N GLY A 40 20.86 -3.60 11.32
CA GLY A 40 21.64 -4.78 11.72
C GLY A 40 23.13 -4.65 11.40
N ARG A 41 23.46 -4.16 10.19
CA ARG A 41 24.85 -3.91 9.78
C ARG A 41 25.54 -2.86 10.66
N MET A 42 24.83 -1.80 10.99
CA MET A 42 25.39 -0.71 11.79
C MET A 42 25.54 -1.12 13.25
N SER A 43 24.55 -1.80 13.84
CA SER A 43 24.64 -2.34 15.21
C SER A 43 25.75 -3.40 15.38
N ALA A 44 26.19 -4.03 14.29
CA ALA A 44 27.30 -4.98 14.30
C ALA A 44 28.69 -4.31 14.24
N VAL A 45 28.78 -2.99 14.07
CA VAL A 45 30.07 -2.29 14.04
C VAL A 45 30.71 -2.33 15.43
N PRO A 46 31.98 -2.77 15.54
CA PRO A 46 32.64 -2.90 16.84
C PRO A 46 32.74 -1.55 17.59
N PRO A 47 32.61 -1.55 18.93
CA PRO A 47 32.79 -0.34 19.75
C PRO A 47 34.20 0.28 19.63
N SER A 48 35.20 -0.52 19.25
CA SER A 48 36.55 -0.03 18.95
C SER A 48 36.60 0.87 17.72
N VAL A 49 35.66 0.71 16.79
CA VAL A 49 35.50 1.54 15.57
C VAL A 49 34.53 2.69 15.84
N TRP A 50 33.43 2.42 16.54
CA TRP A 50 32.46 3.43 16.96
C TRP A 50 32.45 3.58 18.47
N GLY A 51 33.33 4.45 18.96
CA GLY A 51 33.37 4.88 20.35
C GLY A 51 32.83 6.30 20.55
N GLY A 52 32.46 6.60 21.80
CA GLY A 52 32.20 7.98 22.25
C GLY A 52 31.02 8.68 21.57
N LEU A 53 31.16 9.98 21.34
CA LEU A 53 30.08 10.86 20.87
C LEU A 53 29.53 10.46 19.48
N ALA A 54 30.38 9.95 18.59
CA ALA A 54 29.97 9.52 17.25
C ALA A 54 28.97 8.36 17.31
N ALA A 55 29.19 7.39 18.20
CA ALA A 55 28.28 6.27 18.41
C ALA A 55 26.93 6.68 19.01
N ALA A 56 26.90 7.74 19.83
CA ALA A 56 25.66 8.30 20.35
C ALA A 56 24.86 9.01 19.24
N ARG A 57 25.52 9.89 18.47
CA ARG A 57 24.88 10.59 17.35
C ARG A 57 24.36 9.66 16.27
N PHE A 58 25.10 8.59 15.99
CA PHE A 58 24.66 7.61 15.02
C PHE A 58 23.38 6.89 15.49
N ARG A 59 23.31 6.49 16.77
CA ARG A 59 22.08 5.93 17.36
C ARG A 59 20.90 6.88 17.27
N ASP A 60 21.09 8.15 17.62
CA ASP A 60 20.02 9.16 17.51
C ASP A 60 19.45 9.24 16.08
N VAL A 61 20.31 9.20 15.05
CA VAL A 61 19.91 9.25 13.64
C VAL A 61 19.17 7.98 13.24
N VAL A 62 19.64 6.81 13.68
CA VAL A 62 18.98 5.52 13.39
C VAL A 62 17.60 5.46 14.04
N ASP A 63 17.48 5.86 15.30
CA ASP A 63 16.21 5.80 16.04
C ASP A 63 15.18 6.73 15.39
N ARG A 64 15.57 7.95 15.02
CA ARG A 64 14.71 8.89 14.30
C ARG A 64 14.30 8.32 12.94
N TRP A 65 15.25 7.83 12.16
CA TRP A 65 14.94 7.27 10.85
C TRP A 65 14.00 6.05 10.95
N ASN A 66 14.19 5.21 11.95
CA ASN A 66 13.32 4.08 12.23
C ASN A 66 11.88 4.54 12.52
N ALA A 67 11.72 5.55 13.37
CA ALA A 67 10.41 6.14 13.65
C ALA A 67 9.72 6.70 12.39
N GLU A 68 10.45 7.44 11.56
CA GLU A 68 9.92 7.97 10.30
C GLU A 68 9.57 6.85 9.30
N SER A 69 10.36 5.77 9.26
CA SER A 69 10.09 4.62 8.39
C SER A 69 8.85 3.84 8.85
N THR A 70 8.66 3.67 10.16
CA THR A 70 7.42 3.11 10.71
C THR A 70 6.21 3.98 10.40
N ARG A 71 6.37 5.30 10.46
CA ARG A 71 5.31 6.24 10.08
C ARG A 71 4.95 6.10 8.60
N LEU A 72 5.95 6.09 7.71
CA LEU A 72 5.75 5.89 6.28
C LEU A 72 5.05 4.54 6.01
N HIS A 73 5.45 3.49 6.75
CA HIS A 73 4.84 2.17 6.62
C HIS A 73 3.34 2.18 6.91
N HIS A 74 2.92 2.81 8.01
CA HIS A 74 1.51 2.92 8.34
C HIS A 74 0.76 3.73 7.28
N VAL A 75 1.30 4.86 6.83
CA VAL A 75 0.65 5.68 5.79
C VAL A 75 0.48 4.92 4.47
N LEU A 76 1.52 4.18 4.02
CA LEU A 76 1.43 3.39 2.80
C LEU A 76 0.43 2.23 2.93
N HIS A 77 0.38 1.59 4.10
CA HIS A 77 -0.61 0.56 4.40
C HIS A 77 -2.04 1.13 4.39
N ASP A 78 -2.26 2.27 5.03
CA ASP A 78 -3.56 2.97 5.04
C ASP A 78 -4.01 3.37 3.63
N ILE A 79 -3.08 3.79 2.77
CA ILE A 79 -3.36 4.08 1.36
C ILE A 79 -3.80 2.80 0.63
N ALA A 80 -3.10 1.68 0.81
CA ALA A 80 -3.45 0.40 0.20
C ALA A 80 -4.84 -0.09 0.66
N GLU A 81 -5.14 0.02 1.97
CA GLU A 81 -6.46 -0.26 2.53
C GLU A 81 -7.55 0.63 1.95
N THR A 82 -7.28 1.92 1.81
CA THR A 82 -8.23 2.87 1.20
C THR A 82 -8.55 2.48 -0.24
N ILE A 83 -7.54 2.09 -1.02
CA ILE A 83 -7.74 1.64 -2.41
C ILE A 83 -8.58 0.36 -2.44
N ARG A 84 -8.29 -0.62 -1.57
CA ARG A 84 -9.09 -1.85 -1.45
C ARG A 84 -10.53 -1.57 -1.07
N HIS A 85 -10.75 -0.69 -0.10
CA HIS A 85 -12.10 -0.29 0.32
C HIS A 85 -12.86 0.38 -0.82
N ASN A 86 -12.23 1.30 -1.55
CA ASN A 86 -12.84 1.95 -2.70
C ASN A 86 -13.22 0.95 -3.80
N GLU A 87 -12.37 -0.06 -4.07
CA GLU A 87 -12.69 -1.12 -5.05
C GLU A 87 -13.99 -1.85 -4.69
N VAL A 88 -14.13 -2.27 -3.43
CA VAL A 88 -15.33 -2.98 -2.95
C VAL A 88 -16.57 -2.10 -3.11
N VAL A 89 -16.52 -0.86 -2.62
CA VAL A 89 -17.67 0.07 -2.65
C VAL A 89 -18.08 0.37 -4.10
N LEU A 90 -17.13 0.62 -4.99
CA LEU A 90 -17.42 0.92 -6.40
C LEU A 90 -17.97 -0.31 -7.14
N ARG A 91 -17.47 -1.52 -6.83
CA ARG A 91 -17.98 -2.76 -7.41
C ARG A 91 -19.43 -3.02 -7.00
N GLU A 92 -19.75 -2.85 -5.72
CA GLU A 92 -21.12 -2.97 -5.21
C GLU A 92 -22.07 -1.96 -5.87
N ALA A 93 -21.65 -0.70 -6.00
CA ALA A 93 -22.42 0.33 -6.68
C ALA A 93 -22.66 0.00 -8.16
N GLY A 94 -21.64 -0.49 -8.86
CA GLY A 94 -21.74 -0.93 -10.26
C GLY A 94 -22.72 -2.10 -10.43
N GLN A 95 -22.69 -3.08 -9.52
CA GLN A 95 -23.57 -4.24 -9.56
C GLN A 95 -25.03 -3.85 -9.27
N SER A 96 -25.27 -3.02 -8.25
CA SER A 96 -26.61 -2.50 -7.98
C SER A 96 -27.16 -1.68 -9.15
N HIS A 97 -26.31 -0.92 -9.84
CA HIS A 97 -26.70 -0.18 -11.03
C HIS A 97 -27.11 -1.11 -12.18
N ALA A 98 -26.33 -2.17 -12.43
CA ALA A 98 -26.64 -3.18 -13.44
C ALA A 98 -27.98 -3.90 -13.15
N ASP A 99 -28.21 -4.29 -11.90
CA ASP A 99 -29.46 -4.94 -11.47
C ASP A 99 -30.69 -4.04 -11.70
N ARG A 100 -30.58 -2.74 -11.39
CA ARG A 100 -31.66 -1.77 -11.63
C ARG A 100 -31.95 -1.58 -13.12
N ILE A 101 -30.93 -1.55 -13.96
CA ILE A 101 -31.11 -1.49 -15.43
C ILE A 101 -31.82 -2.75 -15.91
N ALA A 102 -31.38 -3.94 -15.48
CA ALA A 102 -31.98 -5.20 -15.87
C ALA A 102 -33.45 -5.28 -15.44
N ALA A 103 -33.77 -4.88 -14.21
CA ALA A 103 -35.13 -4.83 -13.71
C ALA A 103 -36.01 -3.84 -14.50
N SER A 104 -35.48 -2.69 -14.89
CA SER A 104 -36.21 -1.71 -15.69
C SER A 104 -36.43 -2.20 -17.13
N ALA A 105 -35.46 -2.90 -17.72
CA ALA A 105 -35.56 -3.47 -19.06
C ALA A 105 -36.51 -4.68 -19.12
N GLY A 106 -36.63 -5.46 -18.05
CA GLY A 106 -37.59 -6.58 -17.94
C GLY A 106 -39.03 -6.14 -17.70
N ASN A 107 -39.27 -4.86 -17.39
CA ASN A 107 -40.60 -4.28 -17.21
C ASN A 107 -41.16 -3.58 -18.48
N LEU A 108 -40.48 -3.75 -19.62
CA LEU A 108 -40.90 -3.30 -20.95
C LEU A 108 -41.27 -4.51 -21.82
#